data_AF-A0A7G6TWY7-F1
#
_entry.id   AF-A0A7G6TWY7-F1
#
_cell.length_a   1.000
_cell.length_b   1.000
_cell.length_c   1.000
_cell.angle_alpha   90.00
_cell.angle_beta   90.00
_cell.angle_gamma   90.00
#
_symmetry.space_group_name_H-M   'P 1'
#
loop_
_entity.id
_entity.type
_entity.pdbx_description
1 polymer ?
#
loop_
_entity_poly.entity_id
_entity_poly.type
_entity_poly.pdbx_seq_one_letter_code
_entity_poly.pdbx_strand_id
1 'polypeptide(L)'
;MQTDGAVKQSIEALTLLLAGSPYEIAARLRGLPVRTRADIAFGRLRRAGIKPERLLAIYLAIVALIEEDPGAVRTKEFRLVQVAKAAHRLASGYHRVWESEDWQGRRSRIELHKFARSSGQILRRIGAMIEERSELAAERHLAGVLAFKRKRYGPHPALPEAKPPCNKLEG
;
A
#
# COMPACT_ATOMS: atom_id res chain seq x y z
N MET A 1 25.61 -7.27 -6.66
CA MET A 1 24.64 -6.18 -6.90
C MET A 1 24.51 -5.41 -5.60
N GLN A 2 25.15 -4.25 -5.47
CA GLN A 2 25.19 -3.50 -4.22
C GLN A 2 23.80 -2.88 -4.01
N THR A 3 23.07 -3.31 -2.97
CA THR A 3 21.76 -2.75 -2.65
C THR A 3 21.95 -1.30 -2.24
N ASP A 4 21.28 -0.38 -2.95
CA ASP A 4 21.35 1.05 -2.67
C ASP A 4 21.01 1.35 -1.19
N GLY A 5 21.82 2.21 -0.57
CA GLY A 5 21.73 2.49 0.87
C GLY A 5 20.36 3.00 1.33
N ALA A 6 19.66 3.77 0.48
CA ALA A 6 18.33 4.27 0.83
C ALA A 6 17.27 3.16 0.79
N VAL A 7 17.34 2.27 -0.19
CA VAL A 7 16.45 1.09 -0.27
C VAL A 7 16.67 0.19 0.94
N LYS A 8 17.93 -0.08 1.30
CA LYS A 8 18.27 -0.88 2.48
C LYS A 8 17.73 -0.26 3.77
N GLN A 9 17.97 1.03 3.97
CA GLN A 9 17.47 1.77 5.14
C GLN A 9 15.93 1.73 5.23
N SER A 10 15.23 1.93 4.11
CA SER A 10 13.77 1.85 4.08
C SER A 10 13.24 0.47 4.43
N ILE A 11 13.87 -0.59 3.91
CA ILE A 11 13.49 -1.97 4.23
C ILE A 11 13.72 -2.25 5.72
N GLU A 12 14.85 -1.85 6.28
CA GLU A 12 15.15 -2.02 7.71
C GLU A 12 14.13 -1.27 8.59
N ALA A 13 13.82 -0.02 8.26
CA ALA A 13 12.85 0.78 9.01
C ALA A 13 11.42 0.20 8.95
N LEU A 14 11.00 -0.30 7.78
CA LEU A 14 9.72 -1.01 7.61
C LEU A 14 9.71 -2.36 8.33
N THR A 15 10.85 -3.06 8.38
CA THR A 15 11.01 -4.31 9.13
C THR A 15 10.78 -4.06 10.62
N LEU A 16 11.43 -3.04 11.18
CA LEU A 16 11.28 -2.66 12.58
C LEU A 16 9.83 -2.24 12.89
N LEU A 17 9.18 -1.50 11.98
CA LEU A 17 7.77 -1.15 12.12
C LEU A 17 6.88 -2.40 12.21
N LEU A 18 7.03 -3.34 11.28
CA LEU A 18 6.24 -4.58 11.28
C LEU A 18 6.51 -5.42 12.53
N ALA A 19 7.78 -5.56 12.94
CA ALA A 19 8.18 -6.32 14.11
C ALA A 19 7.66 -5.71 15.43
N GLY A 20 7.71 -4.38 15.56
CA GLY A 20 7.26 -3.66 16.76
C GLY A 20 5.74 -3.50 16.90
N SER A 21 4.97 -3.83 15.84
CA SER A 21 3.54 -3.55 15.83
C SER A 21 2.70 -4.61 16.56
N PRO A 22 1.73 -4.22 17.41
CA PRO A 22 0.83 -5.15 18.09
C PRO A 22 -0.12 -5.83 17.09
N TYR A 23 -0.60 -7.03 17.42
CA TYR A 23 -1.60 -7.73 16.62
C TYR A 23 -2.92 -7.87 17.38
N GLU A 24 -4.04 -7.62 16.69
CA GLU A 24 -5.38 -7.91 17.18
C GLU A 24 -6.32 -8.20 15.99
N ILE A 25 -7.38 -8.99 16.22
CA ILE A 25 -8.38 -9.32 15.20
C ILE A 25 -9.30 -8.13 14.89
N ALA A 26 -9.76 -8.03 13.64
CA ALA A 26 -10.57 -6.90 13.16
C ALA A 26 -11.84 -6.66 14.01
N ALA A 27 -12.45 -7.72 14.54
CA ALA A 27 -13.67 -7.64 15.32
C ALA A 27 -13.49 -6.86 16.64
N ARG A 28 -12.28 -6.86 17.22
CA ARG A 28 -11.93 -6.23 18.50
C ARG A 28 -11.35 -4.82 18.37
N LEU A 29 -11.26 -4.27 17.16
CA LEU A 29 -10.72 -2.93 16.93
C LEU A 29 -11.68 -1.80 17.32
N ARG A 30 -12.97 -2.10 17.52
CA ARG A 30 -13.97 -1.08 17.83
C ARG A 30 -13.68 -0.46 19.20
N GLY A 31 -13.72 0.87 19.29
CA GLY A 31 -13.46 1.61 20.53
C GLY A 31 -11.99 1.96 20.78
N LEU A 32 -11.06 1.40 20.01
CA LEU A 32 -9.64 1.71 20.15
C LEU A 32 -9.27 3.08 19.53
N PRO A 33 -8.28 3.80 20.11
CA PRO A 33 -7.75 5.02 19.53
C PRO A 33 -7.27 4.83 18.08
N VAL A 34 -7.33 5.89 17.28
CA VAL A 34 -6.90 5.88 15.87
C VAL A 34 -5.45 5.41 15.72
N ARG A 35 -4.54 5.89 16.58
CA ARG A 35 -3.13 5.49 16.58
C ARG A 35 -2.97 4.00 16.80
N THR A 36 -3.58 3.47 17.86
CA THR A 36 -3.56 2.04 18.19
C THR A 36 -4.11 1.19 17.05
N ARG A 37 -5.19 1.62 16.39
CA ARG A 37 -5.74 0.92 15.22
C ARG A 37 -4.79 0.92 14.02
N ALA A 38 -4.04 2.01 13.80
CA ALA A 38 -3.03 2.08 12.76
C ALA A 38 -1.84 1.14 13.08
N ASP A 39 -1.35 1.15 14.32
CA ASP A 39 -0.29 0.25 14.78
C ASP A 39 -0.71 -1.23 14.61
N ILE A 40 -1.95 -1.57 15.01
CA ILE A 40 -2.49 -2.92 14.82
C ILE A 40 -2.57 -3.32 13.33
N ALA A 41 -2.83 -2.37 12.42
CA ALA A 41 -2.86 -2.68 10.99
C ALA A 41 -1.52 -3.24 10.51
N PHE A 42 -0.39 -2.74 11.01
CA PHE A 42 0.94 -3.26 10.70
C PHE A 42 1.19 -4.64 11.34
N GLY A 43 0.73 -4.88 12.56
CA GLY A 43 0.81 -6.23 13.14
C GLY A 43 -0.04 -7.25 12.40
N ARG A 44 -1.17 -6.83 11.82
CA ARG A 44 -1.97 -7.66 10.90
C ARG A 44 -1.24 -7.94 9.59
N LEU A 45 -0.57 -6.94 9.00
CA LEU A 45 0.28 -7.12 7.82
C LEU A 45 1.40 -8.13 8.09
N ARG A 46 2.09 -8.02 9.24
CA ARG A 46 3.10 -8.99 9.68
C ARG A 46 2.50 -10.39 9.78
N ARG A 47 1.36 -10.56 10.47
CA ARG A 47 0.71 -11.87 10.63
C ARG A 47 0.21 -12.47 9.32
N ALA A 48 -0.10 -11.63 8.33
CA ALA A 48 -0.43 -12.06 6.97
C ALA A 48 0.82 -12.37 6.12
N GLY A 49 2.03 -12.31 6.69
CA GLY A 49 3.28 -12.61 5.97
C GLY A 49 3.69 -11.54 4.96
N ILE A 50 3.18 -10.32 5.09
CA ILE A 50 3.54 -9.22 4.19
C ILE A 50 4.96 -8.76 4.51
N LYS A 51 5.83 -8.87 3.50
CA LYS A 51 7.23 -8.47 3.59
C LYS A 51 7.40 -6.94 3.47
N PRO A 52 8.40 -6.33 4.14
CA PRO A 52 8.66 -4.89 4.08
C PRO A 52 8.91 -4.37 2.66
N GLU A 53 9.56 -5.16 1.80
CA GLU A 53 9.82 -4.81 0.39
C GLU A 53 8.53 -4.57 -0.38
N ARG A 54 7.45 -5.28 -0.02
CA ARG A 54 6.14 -5.09 -0.64
C ARG A 54 5.53 -3.74 -0.27
N LEU A 55 5.73 -3.29 0.97
CA LEU A 55 5.25 -1.97 1.42
C LEU A 55 6.04 -0.85 0.74
N LEU A 56 7.36 -1.00 0.63
CA LEU A 56 8.21 -0.07 -0.11
C LEU A 56 7.81 -0.01 -1.59
N ALA A 57 7.61 -1.15 -2.24
CA ALA A 57 7.19 -1.22 -3.64
C ALA A 57 5.83 -0.55 -3.87
N ILE A 58 4.87 -0.72 -2.95
CA ILE A 58 3.58 -0.01 -3.00
C ILE A 58 3.77 1.50 -2.94
N TYR A 59 4.60 1.98 -2.00
CA TYR A 59 4.86 3.41 -1.87
C TYR A 59 5.49 3.99 -3.14
N LEU A 60 6.57 3.37 -3.64
CA LEU A 60 7.26 3.80 -4.86
C LEU A 60 6.34 3.80 -6.08
N ALA A 61 5.52 2.75 -6.24
CA ALA A 61 4.58 2.65 -7.35
C ALA A 61 3.53 3.78 -7.30
N ILE A 62 3.01 4.10 -6.13
CA ILE A 62 2.00 5.16 -5.99
C ILE A 62 2.60 6.55 -6.23
N VAL A 63 3.81 6.81 -5.72
CA VAL A 63 4.53 8.06 -6.01
C VAL A 63 4.75 8.20 -7.52
N ALA A 64 5.22 7.14 -8.19
CA ALA A 64 5.42 7.13 -9.63
C ALA A 64 4.13 7.35 -10.43
N LEU A 65 3.01 6.73 -10.02
CA LEU A 65 1.73 6.92 -10.68
C LEU A 65 1.21 8.36 -10.54
N ILE A 66 1.34 8.97 -9.36
CA ILE A 66 0.94 10.36 -9.12
C ILE A 66 1.83 11.33 -9.89
N GLU A 67 3.13 11.06 -9.97
CA GLU A 67 4.09 11.92 -10.68
C GLU A 67 3.81 11.93 -12.19
N GLU A 68 3.53 10.76 -12.77
CA GLU A 68 3.34 10.65 -14.21
C GLU A 68 1.98 11.15 -14.72
N ASP A 69 0.94 11.07 -13.89
CA ASP A 69 -0.41 11.48 -14.27
C ASP A 69 -0.55 13.02 -14.25
N PRO A 70 -0.78 13.67 -15.42
CA PRO A 70 -0.98 15.12 -15.48
C PRO A 70 -2.18 15.60 -14.65
N GLY A 71 -3.23 14.77 -14.56
CA GLY A 71 -4.48 15.07 -13.86
C GLY A 71 -4.50 14.65 -12.39
N ALA A 72 -3.42 14.07 -11.87
CA ALA A 72 -3.41 13.58 -10.50
C ALA A 72 -3.48 14.71 -9.46
N VAL A 73 -4.22 14.45 -8.39
CA VAL A 73 -4.19 15.27 -7.17
C VAL A 73 -2.82 15.09 -6.50
N ARG A 74 -2.01 16.15 -6.45
CA ARG A 74 -0.64 16.12 -5.89
C ARG A 74 -0.55 16.44 -4.39
N THR A 75 -1.68 16.45 -3.68
CA THR A 75 -1.66 16.74 -2.24
C THR A 75 -1.05 15.58 -1.46
N LYS A 76 -0.34 15.92 -0.37
CA LYS A 76 0.22 14.93 0.56
C LYS A 76 -0.87 13.97 1.05
N GLU A 77 -2.02 14.50 1.47
CA GLU A 77 -3.15 13.70 1.95
C GLU A 77 -3.61 12.65 0.94
N PHE A 78 -3.75 13.02 -0.33
CA PHE A 78 -4.16 12.09 -1.37
C PHE A 78 -3.18 10.92 -1.48
N ARG A 79 -1.88 11.20 -1.58
CA ARG A 79 -0.83 10.18 -1.64
C ARG A 79 -0.86 9.27 -0.42
N LEU A 80 -0.89 9.82 0.79
CA LEU A 80 -0.95 9.04 2.04
C LEU A 80 -2.14 8.08 2.06
N VAL A 81 -3.31 8.54 1.64
CA VAL A 81 -4.53 7.73 1.58
C VAL A 81 -4.42 6.62 0.54
N GLN A 82 -3.85 6.88 -0.64
CA GLN A 82 -3.66 5.83 -1.65
C GLN A 82 -2.70 4.75 -1.16
N VAL A 83 -1.57 5.14 -0.57
CA VAL A 83 -0.58 4.21 0.01
C VAL A 83 -1.24 3.35 1.08
N ALA A 84 -1.96 4.00 2.01
CA ALA A 84 -2.65 3.29 3.08
C ALA A 84 -3.73 2.33 2.55
N LYS A 85 -4.52 2.73 1.55
CA LYS A 85 -5.53 1.85 0.95
C LYS A 85 -4.91 0.62 0.31
N ALA A 86 -3.82 0.80 -0.46
CA ALA A 86 -3.12 -0.29 -1.11
C ALA A 86 -2.52 -1.27 -0.10
N ALA A 87 -1.81 -0.76 0.91
CA ALA A 87 -1.25 -1.58 1.98
C ALA A 87 -2.34 -2.28 2.80
N HIS A 88 -3.38 -1.55 3.21
CA HIS A 88 -4.43 -2.08 4.08
C HIS A 88 -5.20 -3.23 3.42
N ARG A 89 -5.46 -3.17 2.10
CA ARG A 89 -6.12 -4.26 1.35
C ARG A 89 -5.41 -5.62 1.49
N LEU A 90 -4.11 -5.64 1.74
CA LEU A 90 -3.34 -6.88 1.89
C LEU A 90 -3.70 -7.68 3.16
N ALA A 91 -4.23 -7.01 4.19
CA ALA A 91 -4.50 -7.65 5.48
C ALA A 91 -5.76 -7.12 6.18
N SER A 92 -6.65 -6.43 5.46
CA SER A 92 -7.87 -5.84 6.04
C SER A 92 -9.01 -6.85 6.22
N GLY A 93 -9.01 -7.94 5.46
CA GLY A 93 -10.02 -9.00 5.52
C GLY A 93 -10.05 -9.72 6.87
N TYR A 94 -11.27 -10.00 7.34
CA TYR A 94 -11.53 -10.94 8.43
C TYR A 94 -12.72 -11.78 8.02
N HIS A 95 -12.46 -13.08 7.87
CA HIS A 95 -13.45 -14.11 7.53
C HIS A 95 -13.65 -14.98 8.78
N ARG A 96 -14.87 -15.05 9.29
CA ARG A 96 -15.23 -16.01 10.35
C ARG A 96 -16.37 -16.88 9.84
N VAL A 97 -16.12 -18.17 9.79
CA VAL A 97 -17.11 -19.20 9.50
C VAL A 97 -17.46 -19.86 10.82
N TRP A 98 -18.75 -19.89 11.16
CA TRP A 98 -19.25 -20.76 12.22
C TRP A 98 -20.05 -21.88 11.57
N GLU A 99 -19.80 -23.10 12.02
CA GLU A 99 -20.68 -24.24 11.75
C GLU A 99 -21.57 -24.39 12.98
N SER A 100 -22.90 -24.31 12.79
CA SER A 100 -23.88 -24.62 13.82
C SER A 100 -24.68 -25.83 13.40
N GLU A 101 -24.84 -26.79 14.29
CA GLU A 101 -25.73 -27.94 14.10
C GLU A 101 -27.05 -27.63 14.81
N ASP A 102 -28.17 -27.74 14.11
CA ASP A 102 -29.49 -27.63 14.74
C ASP A 102 -29.80 -28.91 15.56
N TRP A 103 -30.87 -28.87 16.35
CA TRP A 103 -31.31 -30.02 17.15
C TRP A 103 -31.76 -31.24 16.32
N GLN A 104 -31.85 -31.10 14.98
CA GLN A 104 -32.19 -32.14 14.02
C GLN A 104 -30.97 -32.63 13.22
N GLY A 105 -29.75 -32.24 13.61
CA GLY A 105 -28.51 -32.67 12.97
C GLY A 105 -28.20 -31.96 11.64
N ARG A 106 -28.95 -30.91 11.26
CA ARG A 106 -28.66 -30.13 10.06
C ARG A 106 -27.58 -29.09 10.36
N ARG A 107 -26.49 -29.16 9.61
CA ARG A 107 -25.38 -28.21 9.69
C ARG A 107 -25.68 -26.96 8.88
N SER A 108 -25.68 -25.80 9.54
CA SER A 108 -25.76 -24.49 8.92
C SER A 108 -24.43 -23.77 9.03
N ARG A 109 -24.01 -23.14 7.93
CA ARG A 109 -22.76 -22.38 7.83
C ARG A 109 -23.09 -20.89 7.87
N ILE A 110 -22.67 -20.19 8.92
CA ILE A 110 -22.82 -18.75 9.04
C ILE A 110 -21.47 -18.09 8.73
N GLU A 111 -21.44 -17.19 7.75
CA GLU A 111 -20.24 -16.45 7.35
C GLU A 111 -20.33 -14.99 7.78
N LEU A 112 -19.37 -14.49 8.56
CA LEU A 112 -19.22 -13.06 8.84
C LEU A 112 -18.00 -12.50 8.11
N HIS A 113 -18.28 -11.59 7.17
CA HIS A 113 -17.30 -10.69 6.59
C HIS A 113 -17.33 -9.35 7.33
N LYS A 114 -16.32 -9.08 8.15
CA LYS A 114 -16.22 -7.78 8.85
C LYS A 114 -14.96 -7.05 8.45
N PHE A 115 -15.11 -6.06 7.58
CA PHE A 115 -14.06 -5.07 7.31
C PHE A 115 -14.12 -3.99 8.39
N ALA A 116 -12.97 -3.63 8.96
CA ALA A 116 -12.92 -2.42 9.78
C ALA A 116 -13.29 -1.22 8.88
N ARG A 117 -14.21 -0.36 9.33
CA ARG A 117 -14.55 0.87 8.60
C ARG A 117 -13.28 1.71 8.48
N SER A 118 -12.80 1.91 7.26
CA SER A 118 -11.69 2.82 6.96
C SER A 118 -12.11 4.25 7.33
N SER A 119 -11.76 4.69 8.54
CA SER A 119 -11.84 6.11 8.90
C SER A 119 -10.66 6.84 8.26
N GLY A 120 -10.90 7.98 7.60
CA GLY A 120 -9.84 8.74 6.92
C GLY A 120 -8.61 9.01 7.80
N GLN A 121 -8.81 9.23 9.10
CA GLN A 121 -7.73 9.44 10.07
C GLN A 121 -6.82 8.21 10.26
N ILE A 122 -7.34 6.98 10.18
CA ILE A 122 -6.53 5.76 10.28
C ILE A 122 -5.70 5.60 9.02
N LEU A 123 -6.31 5.81 7.84
CA LEU A 123 -5.59 5.72 6.57
C LEU A 123 -4.47 6.75 6.50
N ARG A 124 -4.73 7.99 6.93
CA ARG A 124 -3.71 9.03 7.05
C ARG A 124 -2.53 8.58 7.89
N ARG A 125 -2.78 7.97 9.06
CA ARG A 125 -1.72 7.47 9.96
C ARG A 125 -0.93 6.32 9.32
N ILE A 126 -1.60 5.32 8.75
CA ILE A 126 -0.93 4.20 8.08
C ILE A 126 -0.05 4.72 6.94
N GLY A 127 -0.60 5.60 6.10
CA GLY A 127 0.13 6.20 4.98
C GLY A 127 1.36 6.97 5.45
N ALA A 128 1.20 7.82 6.46
CA ALA A 128 2.29 8.63 7.00
C ALA A 128 3.43 7.75 7.57
N MET A 129 3.09 6.66 8.25
CA MET A 129 4.09 5.74 8.78
C MET A 129 4.88 5.02 7.67
N ILE A 130 4.23 4.68 6.55
CA ILE A 130 4.93 4.11 5.40
C ILE A 130 5.80 5.17 4.71
N GLU A 131 5.26 6.38 4.51
CA GLU A 131 5.97 7.49 3.85
C GLU A 131 7.25 7.89 4.59
N GLU A 132 7.17 8.14 5.90
CA GLU A 132 8.33 8.50 6.75
C GLU A 132 9.51 7.53 6.61
N ARG A 133 9.22 6.25 6.30
CA ARG A 133 10.23 5.19 6.18
C ARG A 133 10.69 4.97 4.74
N SER A 134 9.98 5.53 3.76
CA SER A 134 10.15 5.23 2.34
C SER A 134 10.47 6.46 1.49
N GLU A 135 10.30 7.68 2.02
CA GLU A 135 10.46 8.93 1.27
C GLU A 135 11.86 9.08 0.67
N LEU A 136 12.92 8.78 1.43
CA LEU A 136 14.30 8.84 0.93
C LEU A 136 14.54 7.90 -0.25
N ALA A 137 13.95 6.70 -0.22
CA ALA A 137 14.06 5.75 -1.33
C ALA A 137 13.29 6.26 -2.56
N ALA A 138 12.14 6.92 -2.39
CA ALA A 138 11.44 7.55 -3.50
C ALA A 138 12.23 8.71 -4.09
N GLU A 139 12.74 9.62 -3.26
CA GLU A 139 13.54 10.77 -3.71
C GLU A 139 14.71 10.34 -4.61
N ARG A 140 15.39 9.23 -4.27
CA ARG A 140 16.54 8.74 -5.04
C ARG A 140 16.17 7.90 -6.27
N HIS A 141 15.10 7.12 -6.20
CA HIS A 141 14.82 6.07 -7.20
C HIS A 141 13.58 6.32 -8.05
N LEU A 142 12.82 7.39 -7.81
CA LEU A 142 11.58 7.68 -8.54
C LEU A 142 11.79 7.72 -10.06
N ALA A 143 12.83 8.39 -10.53
CA ALA A 143 13.16 8.45 -11.96
C ALA A 143 13.41 7.05 -12.56
N GLY A 144 14.13 6.20 -11.83
CA GLY A 144 14.37 4.80 -12.23
C GLY A 144 13.10 3.96 -12.23
N VAL A 145 12.23 4.13 -11.23
CA VAL A 145 10.92 3.46 -11.16
C VAL A 145 10.03 3.88 -12.33
N LEU A 146 9.98 5.17 -12.65
CA LEU A 146 9.23 5.69 -13.79
C LEU A 146 9.75 5.14 -15.13
N ALA A 147 11.07 5.14 -15.32
CA ALA A 147 11.68 4.58 -16.53
C ALA A 147 11.36 3.08 -16.67
N PHE A 148 11.45 2.32 -15.58
CA PHE A 148 11.10 0.90 -15.57
C PHE A 148 9.62 0.67 -15.86
N LYS A 149 8.72 1.45 -15.24
CA LYS A 149 7.28 1.40 -15.47
C LYS A 149 6.95 1.67 -16.93
N ARG A 150 7.49 2.75 -17.52
CA ARG A 150 7.28 3.11 -18.92
C ARG A 150 7.80 2.06 -19.89
N LYS A 151 8.99 1.52 -19.63
CA LYS A 151 9.55 0.42 -20.43
C LYS A 151 8.65 -0.83 -20.42
N ARG A 152 7.98 -1.10 -19.29
CA ARG A 152 7.15 -2.30 -19.11
C ARG A 152 5.71 -2.13 -19.61
N TYR A 153 5.10 -0.97 -19.36
CA TYR A 153 3.66 -0.76 -19.57
C TYR A 153 3.34 0.37 -20.57
N GLY A 154 4.35 1.04 -21.11
CA GLY A 154 4.17 2.24 -21.92
C GLY A 154 3.97 3.52 -21.10
N PRO A 155 3.87 4.68 -21.78
CA PRO A 155 3.57 5.96 -21.12
C PRO A 155 2.16 5.96 -20.53
N HIS A 156 1.90 6.89 -19.61
CA HIS A 156 0.54 7.10 -19.10
C HIS A 156 -0.44 7.45 -20.25
N PRO A 157 -1.66 6.87 -20.30
CA PRO A 157 -2.60 7.05 -21.42
C PRO A 157 -3.04 8.50 -21.66
N ALA A 158 -2.99 9.34 -20.63
CA ALA A 158 -3.32 10.77 -20.73
C ALA A 158 -2.15 11.63 -21.26
N LEU A 159 -0.96 11.04 -21.48
CA LEU A 159 0.15 11.76 -22.12
C LEU A 159 -0.01 11.70 -23.64
N PRO A 160 0.34 12.76 -24.38
CA PRO A 160 0.34 12.73 -25.82
C PRO A 160 1.25 11.60 -26.32
N GLU A 161 0.85 10.93 -27.41
CA GLU A 161 1.76 10.01 -28.10
C GLU A 161 3.03 10.78 -28.50
N ALA A 162 4.18 10.15 -28.27
CA ALA A 162 5.45 10.74 -28.69
C ALA A 162 5.38 10.95 -30.20
N LYS A 163 5.42 12.22 -30.62
CA LYS A 163 5.42 12.57 -32.05
C LYS A 163 6.58 11.81 -32.70
N PRO A 164 6.35 11.05 -33.79
CA PRO A 164 7.46 10.38 -34.47
C PRO A 164 8.50 11.43 -34.86
N PRO A 165 9.80 11.08 -34.88
CA PRO A 165 10.84 12.01 -35.30
C PRO A 165 10.46 12.56 -36.67
N CYS A 166 10.35 13.89 -36.74
CA CYS A 166 10.11 14.58 -38.00
C CYS A 166 11.37 14.37 -38.85
N ASN A 167 11.35 13.34 -39.71
CA ASN A 167 12.32 13.25 -40.79
C ASN A 167 12.09 14.47 -41.66
N LYS A 168 12.92 15.50 -41.46
CA LYS A 168 13.09 16.55 -42.46
C LYS A 168 13.60 15.81 -43.69
N LEU A 169 12.74 15.65 -44.69
CA LEU A 169 13.15 15.26 -46.03
C LEU A 169 14.14 16.36 -46.48
N GLU A 170 15.42 16.01 -46.52
CA GLU A 170 16.44 16.83 -47.14
C GLU A 170 16.24 16.79 -48.66
N GLY A 171 16.29 17.97 -49.29
CA GLY A 171 16.67 18.17 -50.70
C GLY A 171 15.58 17.97 -51.72
#